data_AF-A0A0E0Q7K0-F1
#
_entry.id   AF-A0A0E0Q7K0-F1
#
_cell.length_a   1.000
_cell.length_b   1.000
_cell.length_c   1.000
_cell.angle_alpha   90.00
_cell.angle_beta   90.00
_cell.angle_gamma   90.00
#
_symmetry.space_group_name_H-M   'P 1'
#
loop_
_entity.id
_entity.type
_entity.pdbx_description
1 polymer ?
#
loop_
_entity_poly.entity_id
_entity_poly.type
_entity_poly.pdbx_seq_one_letter_code
_entity_poly.pdbx_strand_id
1 'polypeptide(L)'
;MSSAGSRSSSRNSNMASEWSKEENKLFEQAIAYYGEGAPDLWHKVSRAMGGTKTADEVRRHFEILVDDIKLIEARRVPFPKSGSI
;
A
#
# COMPACT_ATOMS: atom_id res chain seq x y z
N MET A 1 -42.46 18.70 17.97
CA MET A 1 -42.45 17.53 17.05
C MET A 1 -41.25 17.66 16.15
N SER A 2 -40.42 16.62 16.16
CA SER A 2 -39.13 16.49 15.50
C SER A 2 -39.23 16.58 13.98
N SER A 3 -38.17 17.05 13.31
CA SER A 3 -37.76 16.55 11.99
C SER A 3 -36.31 16.95 11.73
N ALA A 4 -35.39 16.14 12.25
CA ALA A 4 -34.01 16.11 11.80
C ALA A 4 -33.95 15.36 10.47
N GLY A 5 -33.80 16.08 9.37
CA GLY A 5 -33.44 15.51 8.08
C GLY A 5 -31.94 15.28 8.03
N SER A 6 -31.49 14.14 8.57
CA SER A 6 -30.10 13.72 8.50
C SER A 6 -29.70 13.51 7.04
N ARG A 7 -28.98 14.48 6.48
CA ARG A 7 -28.12 14.38 5.30
C ARG A 7 -27.35 13.06 5.35
N SER A 8 -27.87 12.05 4.65
CA SER A 8 -27.20 10.77 4.43
C SER A 8 -25.91 11.06 3.68
N SER A 9 -24.85 11.27 4.45
CA SER A 9 -23.50 11.26 3.94
C SER A 9 -23.21 9.79 3.71
N SER A 10 -23.32 9.32 2.47
CA SER A 10 -22.74 8.05 2.05
C SER A 10 -21.23 8.12 2.24
N ARG A 11 -20.78 7.99 3.48
CA ARG A 11 -19.38 7.83 3.88
C ARG A 11 -19.06 6.35 3.86
N ASN A 12 -19.25 5.70 2.72
CA ASN A 12 -18.89 4.30 2.59
C ASN A 12 -18.52 3.95 1.15
N SER A 13 -17.35 4.44 0.75
CA SER A 13 -16.52 3.88 -0.33
C SER A 13 -15.16 4.56 -0.28
N ASN A 14 -14.10 3.80 0.02
CA ASN A 14 -12.69 4.17 -0.25
C ASN A 14 -11.98 5.23 0.60
N MET A 15 -12.22 5.33 1.91
CA MET A 15 -11.17 5.85 2.82
C MET A 15 -10.08 4.78 3.05
N ALA A 16 -9.53 4.20 1.98
CA ALA A 16 -8.16 3.73 2.06
C ALA A 16 -7.34 5.01 2.12
N SER A 17 -6.96 5.44 3.32
CA SER A 17 -6.18 6.68 3.48
C SER A 17 -4.98 6.61 2.56
N GLU A 18 -5.00 7.43 1.49
CA GLU A 18 -3.92 7.54 0.53
C GLU A 18 -2.59 7.66 1.27
N TRP A 19 -1.62 6.86 0.87
CA TRP A 19 -0.31 6.83 1.48
C TRP A 19 0.48 8.07 1.05
N SER A 20 0.89 8.90 2.01
CA SER A 20 1.79 10.01 1.72
C SER A 20 3.16 9.49 1.30
N LYS A 21 3.98 10.33 0.65
CA LYS A 21 5.36 9.98 0.28
C LYS A 21 6.20 9.66 1.52
N GLU A 22 5.98 10.39 2.60
CA GLU A 22 6.64 10.20 3.88
C GLU A 22 6.19 8.88 4.54
N GLU A 23 4.89 8.58 4.54
CA GLU A 23 4.36 7.30 5.03
C GLU A 23 4.92 6.12 4.25
N ASN A 24 4.96 6.23 2.91
CA ASN A 24 5.51 5.19 2.04
C ASN A 24 7.01 4.98 2.32
N LYS A 25 7.77 6.07 2.50
CA LYS A 25 9.20 5.98 2.84
C LYS A 25 9.43 5.28 4.18
N LEU A 26 8.63 5.61 5.20
CA LEU A 26 8.73 4.95 6.52
C LEU A 26 8.36 3.46 6.43
N PHE A 27 7.34 3.13 5.64
CA PHE A 27 6.96 1.75 5.38
C PHE A 27 8.07 0.95 4.70
N GLU A 28 8.67 1.46 3.62
CA GLU A 28 9.78 0.79 2.92
C GLU A 28 10.99 0.58 3.86
N GLN A 29 11.34 1.60 4.65
CA GLN A 29 12.41 1.50 5.65
C GLN A 29 12.12 0.45 6.73
N ALA A 30 10.88 0.41 7.23
CA ALA A 30 10.48 -0.56 8.24
C ALA A 30 10.49 -2.00 7.71
N ILE A 31 10.00 -2.22 6.48
CA ILE A 31 10.05 -3.54 5.82
C ILE A 31 11.50 -3.98 5.61
N ALA A 32 12.38 -3.09 5.14
CA ALA A 32 13.80 -3.38 4.95
C ALA A 32 14.52 -3.70 6.28
N TYR A 33 14.11 -3.05 7.37
CA TYR A 33 14.69 -3.27 8.70
C TYR A 33 14.26 -4.60 9.33
N TYR A 34 12.96 -4.90 9.33
CA TYR A 34 12.43 -6.10 9.96
C TYR A 34 12.58 -7.36 9.11
N GLY A 35 12.54 -7.22 7.79
CA GLY A 35 12.56 -8.32 6.82
C GLY A 35 11.22 -9.03 6.69
N GLU A 36 10.94 -9.51 5.48
CA GLU A 36 9.66 -10.16 5.09
C GLU A 36 9.35 -11.45 5.90
N GLY A 37 10.37 -12.09 6.48
CA GLY A 37 10.22 -13.30 7.30
C GLY A 37 9.96 -13.08 8.78
N ALA A 38 9.85 -11.82 9.24
CA ALA A 38 9.67 -11.55 10.66
C ALA A 38 8.28 -12.00 11.16
N PRO A 39 8.18 -12.65 12.32
CA PRO A 39 6.89 -12.86 12.96
C PRO A 39 6.27 -11.50 13.31
N ASP A 40 4.95 -11.37 13.13
CA ASP A 40 4.18 -10.15 13.40
C ASP A 40 4.70 -8.91 12.65
N LEU A 41 5.29 -9.10 11.45
CA LEU A 41 5.87 -8.04 10.63
C LEU A 41 4.96 -6.81 10.51
N TRP A 42 3.69 -7.02 10.16
CA TRP A 42 2.75 -5.92 9.93
C TRP A 42 2.46 -5.09 11.17
N HIS A 43 2.40 -5.73 12.34
CA HIS A 43 2.25 -5.02 13.61
C HIS A 43 3.52 -4.24 13.97
N LYS A 44 4.71 -4.80 13.70
CA LYS A 44 5.99 -4.11 13.91
C LYS A 44 6.13 -2.89 13.02
N VAL A 45 5.80 -3.01 11.74
CA VAL A 45 5.83 -1.91 10.76
C VAL A 45 4.83 -0.83 11.12
N SER A 46 3.58 -1.20 11.43
CA SER A 46 2.56 -0.26 11.92
C SER A 46 3.06 0.55 13.12
N ARG A 47 3.68 -0.11 14.10
CA ARG A 47 4.24 0.55 15.27
C ARG A 47 5.44 1.45 14.94
N ALA A 48 6.32 1.02 14.04
CA ALA A 48 7.48 1.81 13.60
C ALA A 48 7.04 3.10 12.86
N MET A 49 5.91 3.06 12.19
CA MET A 49 5.26 4.22 11.57
C MET A 49 4.46 5.10 12.56
N GLY A 50 4.55 4.83 13.86
CA GLY A 50 3.81 5.58 14.88
C GLY A 50 2.34 5.18 15.03
N GLY A 51 1.92 4.05 14.44
CA GLY A 51 0.55 3.55 14.53
C GLY A 51 -0.47 4.32 13.68
N THR A 52 -0.02 5.14 12.74
CA THR A 52 -0.89 5.91 11.83
C THR A 52 -1.64 5.02 10.83
N LYS A 53 -1.05 3.87 10.49
CA LYS A 53 -1.67 2.80 9.70
C LYS A 53 -1.78 1.54 10.54
N THR A 54 -2.88 0.81 10.39
CA THR A 54 -3.09 -0.50 11.00
C THR A 54 -2.25 -1.59 10.32
N ALA A 55 -2.03 -2.71 11.01
CA ALA A 55 -1.35 -3.87 10.41
C ALA A 55 -2.03 -4.34 9.12
N ASP A 56 -3.36 -4.30 9.06
CA ASP A 56 -4.15 -4.62 7.88
C ASP A 56 -3.93 -3.66 6.71
N GLU A 57 -3.79 -2.36 6.97
CA GLU A 57 -3.48 -1.36 5.94
C GLU A 57 -2.05 -1.51 5.41
N VAL A 58 -1.09 -1.78 6.30
CA VAL A 58 0.30 -2.05 5.93
C VAL A 58 0.38 -3.28 5.03
N ARG A 59 -0.29 -4.38 5.40
CA ARG A 59 -0.33 -5.61 4.59
C ARG A 59 -0.91 -5.36 3.20
N ARG A 60 -2.07 -4.69 3.11
CA ARG A 60 -2.71 -4.38 1.83
C ARG A 60 -1.81 -3.51 0.94
N HIS A 61 -1.12 -2.53 1.54
CA HIS A 61 -0.18 -1.68 0.80
C HIS A 61 1.01 -2.49 0.24
N PHE A 62 1.52 -3.44 1.02
CA PHE A 62 2.56 -4.35 0.56
C PHE A 62 2.10 -5.23 -0.61
N GLU A 63 0.90 -5.81 -0.52
CA GLU A 63 0.32 -6.63 -1.60
C GLU A 63 0.20 -5.83 -2.91
N ILE A 64 -0.23 -4.57 -2.84
CA ILE A 64 -0.31 -3.66 -4.00
C ILE A 64 1.08 -3.41 -4.59
N LEU A 65 2.07 -3.11 -3.74
CA LEU A 65 3.46 -2.89 -4.18
C LEU A 65 4.03 -4.11 -4.91
N VAL A 66 3.77 -5.31 -4.38
CA VAL A 66 4.20 -6.58 -4.99
C VAL A 66 3.54 -6.79 -6.35
N ASP A 67 2.25 -6.50 -6.47
CA ASP A 67 1.53 -6.66 -7.74
C ASP A 67 1.96 -5.63 -8.79
N ASP A 68 2.25 -4.38 -8.39
CA ASP A 68 2.85 -3.37 -9.29
C ASP A 68 4.23 -3.82 -9.82
N ILE A 69 5.07 -4.41 -8.98
CA ILE A 69 6.37 -4.95 -9.40
C ILE A 69 6.18 -6.08 -10.42
N LYS A 70 5.28 -7.03 -10.16
CA LYS A 70 4.97 -8.13 -11.10
C LYS A 70 4.46 -7.60 -12.45
N LEU A 71 3.62 -6.56 -12.42
CA LEU A 71 3.11 -5.90 -13.62
C LEU A 71 4.24 -5.24 -14.43
N ILE A 72 5.21 -4.61 -13.76
CA ILE A 72 6.40 -4.03 -14.41
C ILE A 72 7.25 -5.13 -15.06
N GLU A 73 7.47 -6.24 -14.37
CA GLU A 73 8.23 -7.38 -14.92
C GLU A 73 7.52 -8.03 -16.11
N ALA A 74 6.20 -8.21 -16.02
CA ALA A 74 5.39 -8.75 -17.11
C ALA A 74 5.30 -7.82 -18.33
N ARG A 75 5.51 -6.50 -18.14
CA ARG A 75 5.55 -5.49 -19.21
C ARG A 75 6.93 -5.28 -19.83
N ARG A 76 7.95 -6.07 -19.47
CA ARG A 76 9.19 -6.14 -20.27
C ARG A 76 8.87 -6.77 -21.62
N VAL A 77 8.51 -5.90 -22.56
CA VAL A 77 8.50 -6.15 -23.99
C VAL A 77 9.86 -6.78 -24.34
N PRO A 78 9.92 -7.93 -25.04
CA PRO A 78 11.20 -8.40 -25.55
C PRO A 78 11.81 -7.29 -26.41
N PHE A 79 13.04 -6.89 -26.10
CA PHE A 79 13.79 -5.93 -26.90
C PHE A 79 13.68 -6.38 -28.37
N PRO A 80 13.18 -5.53 -29.30
CA PRO A 80 13.22 -5.89 -30.70
C PRO A 80 14.69 -6.04 -31.06
N LYS A 81 15.08 -7.25 -31.50
CA LYS A 81 16.36 -7.43 -32.16
C LYS A 81 16.34 -6.45 -33.32
N SER A 82 17.21 -5.44 -33.28
CA SER A 82 17.54 -4.62 -34.42
C SER A 82 18.06 -5.55 -35.51
N GLY A 83 17.13 -6.03 -36.34
CA GLY A 83 17.45 -6.71 -37.57
C GLY A 83 17.99 -5.65 -38.51
N SER A 84 19.31 -5.46 -38.49
CA SER A 84 20.02 -5.07 -39.69
C SER A 84 19.55 -6.00 -40.81
N ILE A 85 18.98 -5.43 -41.87
CA ILE A 85 19.33 -5.60 -43.29
C ILE A 85 18.59 -4.49 -44.06
#